data_AF-A0AAD9TYP3-F1
#
_entry.id   AF-A0AAD9TYP3-F1
#
_cell.length_a   1.000
_cell.length_b   1.000
_cell.length_c   1.000
_cell.angle_alpha   90.00
_cell.angle_beta   90.00
_cell.angle_gamma   90.00
#
_symmetry.space_group_name_H-M   'P 1'
#
loop_
_entity.id
_entity.type
_entity.pdbx_description
1 polymer ?
#
loop_
_entity_poly.entity_id
_entity_poly.type
_entity_poly.pdbx_seq_one_letter_code
_entity_poly.pdbx_strand_id
1 'polypeptide(L)'
;MCTCWRQYKSRITKQIINVSPGPEASRKLQLLKSDNILDITEWNKFVKFRQSQEFDEISRRYTELAKKNETPHTTSRKGFARLREELRAAKLAKNEDPDEVNRVKTWIAGHKHKDGTPVNENVVDKIAQMEAIPLDKTKLIKDDAVAQV
;
A
#
# COMPACT_ATOMS: atom_id res chain seq x y z
N MET A 1 -21.35 6.26 12.04
CA MET A 1 -20.44 5.41 11.23
C MET A 1 -19.17 6.18 10.90
N CYS A 2 -18.08 5.93 11.62
CA CYS A 2 -16.78 6.57 11.32
C CYS A 2 -16.18 5.96 10.06
N THR A 3 -16.45 6.55 8.90
CA THR A 3 -15.68 6.26 7.68
C THR A 3 -14.22 6.61 7.93
N CYS A 4 -13.29 5.72 7.56
CA CYS A 4 -11.88 6.01 7.79
C CYS A 4 -11.48 7.27 7.00
N TRP A 5 -10.57 8.08 7.55
CA TRP A 5 -10.14 9.35 6.97
C TRP A 5 -9.75 9.26 5.48
N ARG A 6 -9.17 8.12 5.07
CA ARG A 6 -8.83 7.82 3.67
C ARG A 6 -10.07 7.77 2.77
N GLN A 7 -11.14 7.11 3.20
CA GLN A 7 -12.40 7.02 2.45
C GLN A 7 -13.07 8.39 2.32
N TYR A 8 -13.10 9.15 3.43
CA TYR A 8 -13.63 10.50 3.44
C TYR A 8 -12.93 11.41 2.43
N LYS A 9 -11.59 11.48 2.46
CA LYS A 9 -10.77 12.26 1.52
C LYS A 9 -11.05 11.87 0.06
N SER A 10 -11.11 10.57 -0.23
CA SER A 10 -11.39 10.08 -1.58
C SER A 10 -12.79 10.48 -2.04
N ARG A 11 -13.81 10.33 -1.18
CA ARG A 11 -15.18 10.69 -1.50
C ARG A 11 -15.32 12.17 -1.83
N ILE A 12 -14.80 13.05 -0.96
CA ILE A 12 -14.85 14.50 -1.19
C ILE A 12 -14.12 14.88 -2.47
N THR A 13 -12.93 14.33 -2.70
CA THR A 13 -12.16 14.62 -3.92
C THR A 13 -12.96 14.25 -5.18
N LYS A 14 -13.58 13.07 -5.21
CA LYS A 14 -14.43 12.64 -6.32
C LYS A 14 -15.65 13.55 -6.51
N GLN A 15 -16.30 13.94 -5.41
CA GLN A 15 -17.45 14.85 -5.47
C GLN A 15 -17.04 16.20 -6.04
N ILE A 16 -15.90 16.77 -5.62
CA ILE A 16 -15.39 18.05 -6.14
C ILE A 16 -15.09 17.99 -7.65
N ILE A 17 -14.44 16.91 -8.10
CA ILE A 17 -14.04 16.73 -9.50
C ILE A 17 -15.27 16.53 -10.40
N ASN A 18 -16.28 15.81 -9.92
CA ASN A 18 -17.47 15.46 -10.70
C ASN A 18 -18.52 16.59 -10.74
N VAL A 19 -18.30 17.73 -10.08
CA VAL A 19 -19.21 18.88 -10.18
C VAL A 19 -19.06 19.50 -11.58
N SER A 20 -20.12 19.39 -12.38
CA SER A 20 -20.19 20.01 -13.70
C SER A 20 -20.11 21.55 -13.61
N PRO A 21 -19.41 22.21 -14.55
CA PRO A 21 -19.39 23.67 -14.60
C PRO A 21 -20.80 24.19 -14.90
N GLY A 22 -21.26 25.16 -14.13
CA GLY A 22 -22.61 25.72 -14.25
C GLY A 22 -22.97 26.68 -13.12
N PRO A 23 -24.14 27.32 -13.17
CA PRO A 23 -24.55 28.32 -12.19
C PRO A 23 -24.69 27.76 -10.77
N GLU A 24 -24.93 26.45 -10.63
CA GLU A 24 -25.02 25.77 -9.33
C GLU A 24 -23.70 25.20 -8.80
N ALA A 25 -22.62 25.23 -9.61
CA ALA A 25 -21.36 24.57 -9.26
C ALA A 25 -20.79 25.11 -7.93
N SER A 26 -20.76 26.42 -7.76
CA SER A 26 -20.26 27.07 -6.54
C SER A 26 -21.08 26.68 -5.30
N ARG A 27 -22.42 26.57 -5.43
CA ARG A 27 -23.30 26.15 -4.32
C ARG A 27 -23.02 24.70 -3.94
N LYS A 28 -22.92 23.81 -4.94
CA LYS A 28 -22.59 22.38 -4.71
C LYS A 28 -21.24 22.22 -4.02
N LEU A 29 -20.22 22.98 -4.45
CA LEU A 29 -18.89 22.97 -3.84
C LEU A 29 -18.86 23.52 -2.41
N GLN A 30 -19.71 24.49 -2.08
CA GLN A 30 -19.86 24.99 -0.71
C GLN A 30 -20.54 23.98 0.21
N LEU A 31 -21.55 23.24 -0.29
CA LEU A 31 -22.23 22.19 0.49
C LEU A 31 -21.32 20.98 0.80
N LEU A 32 -20.25 20.78 0.03
CA LEU A 32 -19.26 19.73 0.28
C LEU A 32 -18.23 20.11 1.36
N LYS A 33 -18.19 21.38 1.76
CA LYS A 33 -17.28 21.87 2.80
C LYS A 33 -17.71 21.30 4.15
N SER A 34 -16.75 20.78 4.92
CA SER A 34 -16.99 20.39 6.31
C SER A 34 -17.03 21.58 7.26
N ASP A 35 -17.82 21.47 8.31
CA ASP A 35 -17.94 22.49 9.37
C ASP A 35 -16.61 22.78 10.08
N ASN A 36 -15.70 21.79 10.13
CA ASN A 36 -14.39 21.93 10.75
C ASN A 36 -13.44 22.88 10.01
N ILE A 37 -13.75 23.25 8.76
CA ILE A 37 -12.93 24.16 7.97
C ILE A 37 -13.45 25.58 8.24
N LEU A 38 -12.72 26.36 9.05
CA LEU A 38 -13.15 27.72 9.40
C LEU A 38 -12.88 28.71 8.28
N ASP A 39 -11.74 28.55 7.57
CA ASP A 39 -11.35 29.44 6.50
C ASP A 39 -11.92 29.02 5.14
N ILE A 40 -12.80 29.85 4.60
CA ILE A 40 -13.39 29.67 3.27
C ILE A 40 -12.34 29.89 2.18
N THR A 41 -11.34 30.74 2.41
CA THR A 41 -10.31 31.02 1.41
C THR A 41 -9.42 29.80 1.18
N GLU A 42 -9.03 29.10 2.24
CA GLU A 42 -8.35 27.79 2.16
C GLU A 42 -9.20 26.74 1.45
N TRP A 43 -10.50 26.66 1.74
CA TRP A 43 -11.40 25.76 1.05
C TRP A 43 -11.44 26.03 -0.46
N ASN A 44 -11.57 27.29 -0.87
CA ASN A 44 -11.62 27.67 -2.27
C ASN A 44 -10.29 27.38 -2.98
N LYS A 45 -9.14 27.63 -2.32
CA LYS A 45 -7.81 27.25 -2.83
C LYS A 45 -7.73 25.73 -3.04
N PHE A 46 -8.20 24.95 -2.07
CA PHE A 46 -8.23 23.49 -2.16
C PHE A 46 -9.10 22.99 -3.31
N VAL A 47 -10.33 23.51 -3.46
CA VAL A 47 -11.24 23.14 -4.54
C VAL A 47 -10.63 23.48 -5.91
N LYS A 48 -10.07 24.69 -6.05
CA LYS A 48 -9.39 25.13 -7.28
C LYS A 48 -8.24 24.20 -7.63
N PHE A 49 -7.44 23.79 -6.65
CA PHE A 49 -6.36 22.83 -6.87
C PHE A 49 -6.89 21.45 -7.26
N ARG A 50 -7.95 20.94 -6.63
CA ARG A 50 -8.53 19.62 -6.98
C ARG A 50 -9.14 19.56 -8.38
N GLN A 51 -9.54 20.69 -8.93
CA GLN A 51 -10.06 20.82 -10.30
C GLN A 51 -8.98 21.19 -11.32
N SER A 52 -7.74 21.42 -10.89
CA SER A 52 -6.67 21.81 -11.80
C SER A 52 -6.20 20.63 -12.65
N GLN A 53 -5.65 20.95 -13.83
CA GLN A 53 -4.97 19.96 -14.67
C GLN A 53 -3.77 19.33 -13.96
N GLU A 54 -3.03 20.12 -13.18
CA GLU A 54 -1.91 19.65 -12.37
C GLU A 54 -2.32 18.50 -11.44
N PHE A 55 -3.47 18.62 -10.77
CA PHE A 55 -3.97 17.55 -9.92
C PHE A 55 -4.36 16.29 -10.71
N ASP A 56 -4.97 16.46 -11.88
CA ASP A 56 -5.34 15.34 -12.76
C ASP A 56 -4.10 14.57 -13.24
N GLU A 57 -3.04 15.28 -13.66
CA GLU A 57 -1.77 14.68 -14.05
C GLU A 57 -1.12 13.87 -12.90
N ILE A 58 -1.11 14.44 -11.69
CA ILE A 58 -0.64 13.73 -10.49
C ILE A 58 -1.47 12.47 -10.25
N SER A 59 -2.80 12.58 -10.30
CA SER A 59 -3.72 11.47 -10.07
C SER A 59 -3.54 10.33 -11.09
N ARG A 60 -3.41 10.69 -12.38
CA ARG A 60 -3.15 9.74 -13.47
C ARG A 60 -1.81 9.05 -13.28
N ARG A 61 -0.74 9.80 -13.02
CA ARG A 61 0.61 9.24 -12.77
C ARG A 61 0.59 8.20 -11.65
N TYR A 62 -0.04 8.49 -10.51
CA TYR A 62 -0.11 7.52 -9.40
C TYR A 62 -0.99 6.31 -9.75
N THR A 63 -2.04 6.49 -10.54
CA THR A 63 -2.89 5.40 -11.02
C THR A 63 -2.10 4.47 -11.95
N GLU A 64 -1.28 5.02 -12.84
CA GLU A 64 -0.41 4.25 -13.73
C GLU A 64 0.70 3.52 -12.96
N LEU A 65 1.33 4.18 -11.98
CA LEU A 65 2.33 3.55 -11.12
C LEU A 65 1.72 2.37 -10.34
N ALA A 66 0.48 2.51 -9.85
CA ALA A 66 -0.22 1.43 -9.17
C ALA A 66 -0.52 0.25 -10.12
N LYS A 67 -0.85 0.50 -11.38
CA LYS A 67 -1.07 -0.54 -12.41
C LYS A 67 0.23 -1.27 -12.78
N LYS A 68 1.38 -0.59 -12.75
CA LYS A 68 2.70 -1.17 -13.00
C LYS A 68 3.23 -2.04 -11.85
N ASN A 69 2.49 -2.16 -10.75
CA ASN A 69 2.89 -3.04 -9.65
C ASN A 69 2.65 -4.51 -10.02
N GLU A 70 3.69 -5.16 -10.55
CA GLU A 70 3.65 -6.55 -11.00
C GLU A 70 3.71 -7.56 -9.85
N THR A 71 4.23 -7.17 -8.68
CA THR A 71 4.44 -8.07 -7.52
C THR A 71 3.74 -7.55 -6.27
N PRO A 72 2.40 -7.63 -6.21
CA PRO A 72 1.65 -7.28 -5.00
C PRO A 72 1.93 -8.25 -3.85
N HIS A 73 2.09 -7.72 -2.64
CA HIS A 73 2.26 -8.49 -1.41
C HIS A 73 1.00 -8.47 -0.53
N THR A 74 0.81 -9.51 0.29
CA THR A 74 -0.38 -9.72 1.15
C THR A 74 -0.19 -9.24 2.59
N THR A 75 1.00 -8.72 2.93
CA THR A 75 1.36 -8.34 4.31
C THR A 75 0.61 -7.12 4.86
N SER A 76 -0.27 -6.48 4.08
CA SER A 76 -1.16 -5.39 4.53
C SER A 76 -0.41 -4.34 5.38
N ARG A 77 -0.99 -3.87 6.49
CA ARG A 77 -0.36 -2.92 7.44
C ARG A 77 0.70 -3.56 8.35
N LYS A 78 0.89 -4.87 8.29
CA LYS A 78 1.81 -5.61 9.15
C LYS A 78 3.25 -5.39 8.69
N GLY A 79 3.48 -5.42 7.37
CA GLY A 79 4.81 -5.31 6.77
C GLY A 79 5.64 -6.59 6.94
N PHE A 80 6.80 -6.63 6.27
CA PHE A 80 7.67 -7.81 6.26
C PHE A 80 8.38 -8.08 7.60
N ALA A 81 8.72 -7.03 8.36
CA ALA A 81 9.39 -7.20 9.67
C ALA A 81 8.52 -7.99 10.65
N ARG A 82 7.24 -7.61 10.80
CA ARG A 82 6.31 -8.34 11.66
C ARG A 82 5.92 -9.71 11.09
N LEU A 83 5.79 -9.84 9.76
CA LEU A 83 5.58 -11.15 9.13
C LEU A 83 6.73 -12.10 9.47
N ARG A 84 7.98 -11.63 9.43
CA ARG A 84 9.15 -12.44 9.79
C ARG A 84 9.08 -12.94 11.23
N GLU A 85 8.77 -12.04 12.17
CA GLU A 85 8.66 -12.43 13.59
C GLU A 85 7.53 -13.44 13.82
N GLU A 86 6.42 -13.34 13.10
CA GLU A 86 5.37 -14.35 13.15
C GLU A 86 5.83 -15.71 12.59
N LEU A 87 6.59 -15.71 11.50
CA LEU A 87 7.17 -16.94 10.94
C LEU A 87 8.17 -17.57 11.91
N ARG A 88 8.99 -16.76 12.58
CA ARG A 88 9.92 -17.22 13.62
C ARG A 88 9.20 -17.80 14.82
N ALA A 89 8.19 -17.10 15.32
CA ALA A 89 7.36 -17.57 16.43
C ALA A 89 6.64 -18.88 16.07
N ALA A 90 6.13 -19.01 14.84
CA ALA A 90 5.50 -20.23 14.36
C ALA A 90 6.48 -21.41 14.24
N LYS A 91 7.74 -21.16 13.82
CA LYS A 91 8.82 -22.16 13.81
C LYS A 91 9.18 -22.61 15.22
N LEU A 92 9.38 -21.66 16.13
CA LEU A 92 9.68 -21.94 17.53
C LEU A 92 8.57 -22.77 18.19
N ALA A 93 7.30 -22.45 17.94
CA ALA A 93 6.16 -23.20 18.45
C ALA A 93 6.09 -24.64 17.91
N LYS A 94 6.72 -24.93 16.76
CA LYS A 94 6.84 -26.27 16.17
C LYS A 94 8.13 -27.00 16.58
N ASN A 95 8.94 -26.42 17.47
CA ASN A 95 10.27 -26.90 17.83
C ASN A 95 11.25 -26.96 16.64
N GLU A 96 11.09 -26.05 15.67
CA GLU A 96 11.98 -25.89 14.54
C GLU A 96 12.90 -24.66 14.74
N ASP A 97 14.05 -24.62 14.07
CA ASP A 97 15.01 -23.53 14.21
C ASP A 97 14.45 -22.20 13.63
N PRO A 98 14.26 -21.15 14.46
CA PRO A 98 13.78 -19.84 14.01
C PRO A 98 14.79 -19.10 13.11
N ASP A 99 16.09 -19.44 13.16
CA ASP A 99 17.12 -18.81 12.31
C ASP A 99 17.01 -19.27 10.84
N GLU A 100 16.24 -20.33 10.55
CA GLU A 100 15.92 -20.74 9.18
C GLU A 100 15.03 -19.75 8.41
N VAL A 101 14.40 -18.78 9.11
CA VAL A 101 13.55 -17.76 8.49
C VAL A 101 14.43 -16.69 7.82
N ASN A 102 14.84 -16.99 6.58
CA ASN A 102 15.60 -16.08 5.73
C ASN A 102 14.67 -15.08 4.96
N ARG A 103 15.26 -14.01 4.42
CA ARG A 103 14.62 -12.94 3.67
C ARG A 103 13.83 -13.47 2.48
N VAL A 104 14.40 -14.47 1.79
CA VAL A 104 13.73 -15.17 0.69
C VAL A 104 12.44 -15.83 1.17
N LYS A 105 12.48 -16.59 2.27
CA LYS A 105 11.27 -17.23 2.84
C LYS A 105 10.24 -16.20 3.29
N THR A 106 10.69 -15.12 3.94
CA THR A 106 9.80 -14.01 4.34
C THR A 106 9.16 -13.33 3.13
N TRP A 107 9.92 -13.12 2.05
CA TRP A 107 9.40 -12.54 0.82
C TRP A 107 8.37 -13.47 0.16
N ILE A 108 8.69 -14.76 0.00
CA ILE A 108 7.77 -15.75 -0.57
C ILE A 108 6.47 -15.82 0.24
N ALA A 109 6.56 -15.89 1.57
CA ALA A 109 5.39 -15.91 2.44
C ALA A 109 4.54 -14.64 2.31
N GLY A 110 5.17 -13.48 2.14
CA GLY A 110 4.46 -12.21 1.95
C GLY A 110 3.83 -12.04 0.57
N HIS A 111 4.14 -12.90 -0.40
CA HIS A 111 3.54 -12.92 -1.73
C HIS A 111 2.65 -14.15 -1.97
N LYS A 112 2.30 -14.86 -0.89
CA LYS A 112 1.30 -15.93 -0.88
C LYS A 112 0.10 -15.51 -0.04
N HIS A 113 -1.07 -16.04 -0.38
CA HIS A 113 -2.26 -16.00 0.46
C HIS A 113 -2.12 -16.98 1.63
N LYS A 114 -3.04 -16.93 2.59
CA LYS A 114 -3.06 -17.86 3.73
C LYS A 114 -3.20 -19.32 3.28
N ASP A 115 -3.88 -19.54 2.16
CA ASP A 115 -4.08 -20.86 1.55
C ASP A 115 -2.85 -21.34 0.77
N GLY A 116 -1.76 -20.55 0.75
CA GLY A 116 -0.52 -20.87 0.05
C GLY A 116 -0.49 -20.51 -1.43
N THR A 117 -1.61 -20.06 -2.00
CA THR A 117 -1.72 -19.64 -3.39
C THR A 117 -0.94 -18.33 -3.64
N PRO A 118 -0.15 -18.23 -4.73
CA PRO A 118 0.47 -16.99 -5.16
C PRO A 118 -0.56 -15.91 -5.49
N VAL A 119 -0.20 -14.64 -5.30
CA VAL A 119 -1.14 -13.52 -5.50
C VAL A 119 -1.50 -13.30 -6.98
N ASN A 120 -0.55 -13.52 -7.89
CA ASN A 120 -0.76 -13.46 -9.33
C ASN A 120 0.27 -14.34 -10.05
N GLU A 121 0.13 -14.48 -11.38
CA GLU A 121 1.02 -15.27 -12.23
C GLU A 121 2.46 -14.74 -12.22
N ASN A 122 2.66 -13.43 -12.31
CA ASN A 122 4.00 -12.83 -12.26
C ASN A 122 4.77 -13.16 -10.97
N VAL A 123 4.06 -13.25 -9.84
CA VAL A 123 4.65 -13.66 -8.57
C VAL A 123 5.09 -15.12 -8.60
N VAL A 124 4.43 -16.00 -9.36
CA VAL A 124 4.85 -17.41 -9.54
C VAL A 124 6.25 -17.47 -10.11
N ASP A 125 6.50 -16.77 -11.22
CA ASP A 125 7.80 -16.75 -11.88
C ASP A 125 8.89 -16.18 -10.96
N LYS A 126 8.55 -15.13 -10.19
CA LYS A 126 9.47 -14.52 -9.23
C LYS A 126 9.75 -15.42 -8.03
N ILE A 127 8.76 -16.17 -7.55
CA ILE A 127 8.96 -17.19 -6.51
C ILE A 127 9.92 -18.26 -7.03
N ALA A 128 9.72 -18.77 -8.25
CA ALA A 128 10.61 -19.77 -8.85
C ALA A 128 12.06 -19.24 -8.99
N GLN A 129 12.22 -17.98 -9.44
CA GLN A 129 13.53 -17.32 -9.47
C GLN A 129 14.18 -17.22 -8.09
N MET A 130 13.40 -16.89 -7.05
CA MET A 130 13.90 -16.79 -5.69
C MET A 130 14.26 -18.14 -5.06
N GLU A 131 13.49 -19.19 -5.36
CA GLU A 131 13.77 -20.55 -4.88
C GLU A 131 15.02 -21.15 -5.53
N ALA A 132 15.35 -20.73 -6.76
CA ALA A 132 16.58 -21.12 -7.45
C ALA A 132 17.84 -20.46 -6.88
N ILE A 133 17.73 -19.42 -6.04
CA ILE A 133 18.88 -18.77 -5.41
C ILE A 133 19.43 -19.71 -4.33
N PRO A 134 20.70 -20.13 -4.41
CA PRO A 134 21.30 -20.97 -3.39
C PRO A 134 21.23 -20.27 -2.03
N LEU A 135 20.62 -20.94 -1.05
CA LEU A 135 20.62 -20.48 0.34
C LEU A 135 22.01 -20.70 0.92
N ASP A 136 22.84 -19.66 0.86
CA ASP A 136 24.12 -19.64 1.53
C ASP A 136 23.89 -19.55 3.05
N LYS A 137 24.04 -20.68 3.74
CA LYS A 137 23.82 -20.81 5.20
C LYS A 137 24.79 -19.95 6.02
N THR A 138 25.83 -19.39 5.39
CA THR A 138 26.81 -18.50 6.01
C THR A 138 26.39 -17.03 6.03
N LYS A 139 25.34 -16.66 5.30
CA LYS A 139 24.81 -15.28 5.25
C LYS A 139 23.46 -15.23 5.94
N LEU A 140 23.47 -15.36 7.26
CA LEU A 140 22.27 -15.18 8.06
C LEU A 140 21.93 -13.69 8.10
N ILE A 141 20.64 -13.34 8.25
CA ILE A 141 20.22 -11.93 8.24
C ILE A 141 20.83 -11.15 9.42
N LYS A 142 21.25 -11.83 10.50
CA LYS A 142 22.02 -11.20 11.59
C LYS A 142 23.37 -10.65 11.11
N ASP A 143 23.89 -11.19 10.02
CA ASP A 143 25.13 -10.79 9.36
C ASP A 143 24.89 -9.82 8.18
N ASP A 144 23.62 -9.51 7.86
CA ASP A 144 23.23 -8.55 6.83
C ASP A 144 23.26 -7.13 7.40
N ALA A 145 24.23 -6.33 6.95
CA ALA A 145 24.43 -4.96 7.40
C ALA A 145 23.21 -4.05 7.22
N VAL A 146 22.31 -4.35 6.27
CA VAL A 146 21.08 -3.58 6.04
C VAL A 146 19.99 -3.88 7.06
N ALA A 147 20.05 -5.04 7.73
CA ALA A 147 19.05 -5.48 8.71
C ALA A 147 19.38 -5.06 10.15
N GLN A 148 20.56 -4.49 10.40
CA GLN A 148 21.00 -4.00 11.71
C GLN A 148 20.66 -2.51 11.96
N VAL A 149 20.02 -1.83 11.00
CA VAL A 149 19.62 -0.41 11.08
C VAL A 149 18.16 -0.28 11.53
#